data_AF-A0A6S7A5S9-F1
#
_entry.id   AF-A0A6S7A5S9-F1
#
_cell.length_a   1.000
_cell.length_b   1.000
_cell.length_c   1.000
_cell.angle_alpha   90.00
_cell.angle_beta   90.00
_cell.angle_gamma   90.00
#
_symmetry.space_group_name_H-M   'P 1'
#
loop_
_entity.id
_entity.type
_entity.pdbx_description
1 polymer ?
#
loop_
_entity_poly.entity_id
_entity_poly.type
_entity_poly.pdbx_seq_one_letter_code
_entity_poly.pdbx_strand_id
1 'polypeptide(L)'
;MPDSPAIEASASQLGNLAQFLIWVSEHPRTYADIMDAWRTSCPRLSAWEDATANGLVDLTRGEANGPAVAVLTPKGRAWLDSREKNTA
;
A
#
# COMPACT_ATOMS: atom_id res chain seq x y z
N MET A 1 -6.22 25.04 -11.05
CA MET A 1 -5.42 23.80 -10.90
C MET A 1 -5.19 23.59 -9.42
N PRO A 2 -5.64 22.49 -8.80
CA PRO A 2 -5.21 22.14 -7.45
C PRO A 2 -4.19 21.00 -7.48
N ASP A 3 -2.96 21.33 -7.09
CA ASP A 3 -1.85 20.44 -6.76
C ASP A 3 -1.83 20.28 -5.23
N SER A 4 -2.54 19.29 -4.70
CA SER A 4 -2.51 18.99 -3.27
C SER A 4 -2.77 17.49 -3.04
N PRO A 5 -1.74 16.65 -2.87
CA PRO A 5 -1.94 15.26 -2.49
C PRO A 5 -2.06 15.18 -0.96
N ALA A 6 -3.14 15.71 -0.42
CA ALA A 6 -3.54 15.46 0.97
C ALA A 6 -4.60 14.36 0.98
N ILE A 7 -4.25 13.16 0.50
CA ILE A 7 -5.06 11.92 0.55
C ILE A 7 -6.58 12.17 0.67
N GLU A 8 -7.23 12.73 -0.36
CA GLU A 8 -8.69 12.91 -0.37
C GLU A 8 -9.40 11.58 -0.67
N ALA A 9 -9.10 10.57 0.14
CA ALA A 9 -9.65 9.24 0.00
C ALA A 9 -10.75 9.06 1.06
N SER A 10 -11.95 8.65 0.63
CA SER A 10 -13.07 8.31 1.53
C SER A 10 -12.61 7.37 2.65
N ALA A 11 -13.19 7.44 3.84
CA ALA A 11 -12.74 6.65 5.00
C ALA A 11 -12.62 5.13 4.71
N SER A 12 -13.50 4.58 3.86
CA SER A 12 -13.45 3.20 3.37
C SER A 12 -12.19 2.91 2.54
N GLN A 13 -11.73 3.89 1.77
CA GLN A 13 -10.53 3.84 0.96
C GLN A 13 -9.27 3.83 1.84
N LEU A 14 -9.26 4.64 2.89
CA LEU A 14 -8.19 4.64 3.90
C LEU A 14 -8.12 3.33 4.69
N GLY A 15 -9.27 2.68 4.92
CA GLY A 15 -9.35 1.35 5.53
C GLY A 15 -8.73 0.27 4.64
N ASN A 16 -9.07 0.27 3.35
CA ASN A 16 -8.47 -0.65 2.37
C ASN A 16 -6.95 -0.44 2.23
N LEU A 17 -6.50 0.82 2.25
CA LEU A 17 -5.07 1.16 2.24
C LEU A 17 -4.33 0.62 3.46
N ALA A 18 -4.88 0.81 4.67
CA ALA A 18 -4.28 0.28 5.89
C ALA A 18 -4.19 -1.25 5.86
N GLN A 19 -5.25 -1.94 5.42
CA GLN A 19 -5.25 -3.40 5.27
C GLN A 19 -4.23 -3.87 4.23
N PHE A 20 -4.07 -3.14 3.12
CA PHE A 20 -3.05 -3.42 2.13
C PHE A 20 -1.63 -3.31 2.72
N LEU A 21 -1.35 -2.24 3.46
CA LEU A 21 -0.03 -2.04 4.09
C LEU A 21 0.27 -3.13 5.14
N ILE A 22 -0.71 -3.53 5.96
CA ILE A 22 -0.55 -4.63 6.91
C ILE A 22 -0.19 -5.91 6.14
N TRP A 23 -0.96 -6.24 5.10
CA TRP A 23 -0.76 -7.43 4.29
C TRP A 23 0.62 -7.50 3.61
N VAL A 24 1.13 -6.37 3.09
CA VAL A 24 2.49 -6.28 2.52
C VAL A 24 3.57 -6.32 3.62
N SER A 25 3.26 -5.85 4.83
CA SER A 25 4.21 -5.86 5.95
C SER A 25 4.45 -7.26 6.53
N GLU A 26 3.46 -8.16 6.43
CA GLU A 26 3.58 -9.55 6.87
C GLU A 26 4.56 -10.35 6.00
N HIS A 27 4.54 -10.12 4.69
CA HIS A 27 5.45 -10.78 3.76
C HIS A 27 5.69 -9.90 2.53
N PRO A 28 6.94 -9.77 2.03
CA PRO A 28 7.18 -9.12 0.75
C PRO A 28 6.46 -9.90 -0.36
N ARG A 29 5.67 -9.18 -1.18
CA ARG A 29 4.76 -9.76 -2.18
C ARG A 29 5.14 -9.27 -3.57
N THR A 30 5.09 -10.15 -4.56
CA THR A 30 5.34 -9.72 -5.94
C THR A 30 4.15 -8.93 -6.48
N TYR A 31 4.39 -8.09 -7.50
CA TYR A 31 3.31 -7.42 -8.22
C TYR A 31 2.24 -8.38 -8.75
N ALA A 32 2.64 -9.59 -9.19
CA ALA A 32 1.70 -10.61 -9.65
C ALA A 32 0.76 -11.09 -8.52
N ASP A 33 1.31 -11.30 -7.32
CA ASP A 33 0.55 -11.70 -6.13
C ASP A 33 -0.39 -10.58 -5.65
N ILE A 34 0.08 -9.33 -5.67
CA ILE A 34 -0.74 -8.14 -5.40
C ILE A 34 -1.91 -8.08 -6.39
N MET A 35 -1.62 -8.24 -7.68
CA MET A 35 -2.65 -8.21 -8.71
C MET A 35 -3.62 -9.38 -8.54
N ASP A 36 -3.18 -10.58 -8.21
CA ASP A 36 -4.08 -11.71 -7.98
C ASP A 36 -5.04 -11.45 -6.79
N ALA A 37 -4.49 -11.01 -5.65
CA ALA A 37 -5.26 -10.79 -4.44
C ALA A 37 -6.16 -9.54 -4.47
N TRP A 38 -5.74 -8.47 -5.16
CA TRP A 38 -6.41 -7.15 -5.10
C TRP A 38 -7.16 -6.76 -6.39
N ARG A 39 -6.91 -7.40 -7.55
CA ARG A 39 -7.58 -7.07 -8.84
C ARG A 39 -9.04 -7.50 -8.91
N THR A 40 -9.45 -8.56 -8.20
CA THR A 40 -10.81 -9.11 -8.26
C THR A 40 -11.81 -8.33 -7.39
N SER A 41 -11.30 -7.53 -6.45
CA SER A 41 -12.10 -6.69 -5.58
C SER A 41 -12.11 -5.26 -6.15
N CYS A 42 -13.12 -4.91 -6.93
CA CYS A 42 -13.17 -3.66 -7.70
C CYS A 42 -13.18 -2.31 -6.91
N PRO A 43 -13.05 -2.25 -5.56
CA PRO A 43 -12.58 -1.03 -4.87
C PRO A 43 -11.17 -1.13 -4.25
N ARG A 44 -10.49 -2.28 -4.36
CA ARG A 44 -9.22 -2.59 -3.69
C ARG A 44 -7.97 -2.33 -4.55
N LEU A 45 -8.09 -2.29 -5.88
CA LEU A 45 -6.99 -1.85 -6.75
C LEU A 45 -6.51 -0.44 -6.36
N SER A 46 -7.45 0.43 -5.97
CA SER A 46 -7.16 1.78 -5.52
C SER A 46 -6.28 1.84 -4.27
N ALA A 47 -6.23 0.81 -3.42
CA ALA A 47 -5.34 0.78 -2.26
C ALA A 47 -3.88 0.62 -2.68
N TRP A 48 -3.59 -0.21 -3.69
CA TRP A 48 -2.26 -0.35 -4.28
C TRP A 48 -1.82 0.94 -4.97
N GLU A 49 -2.72 1.52 -5.78
CA GLU A 49 -2.46 2.76 -6.50
C GLU A 49 -2.21 3.92 -5.52
N ASP A 50 -3.03 4.06 -4.47
CA ASP A 50 -2.84 5.07 -3.44
C ASP A 50 -1.55 4.84 -2.64
N ALA A 51 -1.25 3.60 -2.25
CA ALA A 51 0.00 3.29 -1.55
C ALA A 51 1.23 3.68 -2.37
N THR A 52 1.20 3.41 -3.67
CA THR A 52 2.29 3.71 -4.60
C THR A 52 2.37 5.21 -4.89
N ALA A 53 1.23 5.86 -5.18
CA ALA A 53 1.14 7.30 -5.44
C ALA A 53 1.59 8.13 -4.24
N ASN A 54 1.34 7.64 -3.02
CA ASN A 54 1.73 8.30 -1.78
C ASN A 54 3.12 7.90 -1.27
N GLY A 55 3.82 7.00 -1.96
CA GLY A 55 5.15 6.53 -1.58
C GLY A 55 5.17 5.77 -0.24
N LEU A 56 4.07 5.11 0.10
CA LEU A 56 3.94 4.26 1.30
C LEU A 56 4.52 2.86 1.06
N VAL A 57 4.56 2.42 -0.19
CA VAL A 57 5.22 1.18 -0.64
C VAL A 57 6.19 1.48 -1.76
N ASP A 58 7.21 0.64 -1.87
CA ASP A 58 8.21 0.68 -2.93
C ASP A 58 8.34 -0.70 -3.57
N LEU A 59 8.60 -0.74 -4.88
CA LEU A 59 8.83 -1.97 -5.63
C LEU A 59 10.34 -2.21 -5.73
N THR A 60 10.87 -2.98 -4.80
CA THR A 60 12.27 -3.38 -4.84
C THR A 60 12.44 -4.70 -5.60
N ARG A 61 13.53 -4.83 -6.38
CA ARG A 61 13.94 -6.14 -6.90
C ARG A 61 14.66 -6.87 -5.78
N GLY A 62 14.02 -7.91 -5.25
CA GLY A 62 14.61 -8.71 -4.16
C GLY A 62 15.92 -9.39 -4.55
N GLU A 63 16.04 -9.81 -5.82
CA GLU A 63 17.27 -10.39 -6.38
C GLU A 63 17.58 -9.77 -7.74
N ALA A 64 18.85 -9.85 -8.16
CA ALA A 64 19.32 -9.26 -9.43
C ALA A 64 18.51 -9.71 -10.67
N ASN A 65 17.88 -10.90 -10.61
CA ASN A 65 16.97 -11.44 -11.64
C ASN A 65 15.58 -11.80 -11.08
N GLY A 66 15.26 -11.41 -9.85
CA GLY A 66 13.99 -11.74 -9.21
C GLY A 66 12.84 -10.82 -9.63
N PRO A 67 11.58 -11.26 -9.47
CA PRO A 67 10.43 -10.39 -9.66
C PRO A 67 10.48 -9.22 -8.67
N ALA A 68 9.97 -8.06 -9.10
CA ALA A 68 9.82 -6.92 -8.21
C ALA A 68 8.81 -7.27 -7.10
N VAL A 69 9.22 -7.03 -5.85
CA VAL A 69 8.41 -7.22 -4.66
C VAL A 69 8.08 -5.88 -4.04
N ALA A 70 6.83 -5.70 -3.64
CA ALA A 70 6.42 -4.54 -2.86
C ALA A 70 6.91 -4.70 -1.43
N VAL A 71 7.51 -3.64 -0.92
CA VAL A 71 7.98 -3.50 0.45
C VAL A 71 7.48 -2.19 1.05
N LEU A 72 7.26 -2.17 2.36
CA LEU A 72 6.88 -0.93 3.06
C LEU A 72 8.06 0.04 3.08
N THR A 73 7.79 1.29 2.72
CA THR A 73 8.74 2.38 2.95
C THR A 73 8.71 2.81 4.42
N PRO A 74 9.74 3.52 4.90
CA PRO A 74 9.70 4.16 6.21
C PRO A 74 8.46 5.05 6.41
N LYS A 75 8.02 5.74 5.35
CA LYS A 75 6.81 6.57 5.34
C LYS A 75 5.54 5.74 5.52
N GLY A 76 5.40 4.64 4.79
CA GLY A 76 4.27 3.72 4.92
C GLY A 76 4.17 3.12 6.31
N ARG A 77 5.32 2.71 6.89
CA ARG A 77 5.38 2.16 8.24
C ARG A 77 4.97 3.19 9.30
N ALA A 78 5.45 4.44 9.20
CA ALA A 78 5.06 5.51 10.12
C ALA A 78 3.56 5.88 10.02
N TRP A 79 3.01 5.87 8.80
CA TRP A 79 1.59 6.10 8.57
C TRP A 79 0.73 4.98 9.20
N LEU A 80 1.15 3.72 9.03
CA LEU A 80 0.46 2.57 9.61
C LEU A 80 0.49 2.59 11.15
N ASP A 81 1.66 2.83 11.75
CA ASP A 81 1.83 2.93 13.21
C ASP A 81 0.98 4.05 13.82
N SER A 82 0.88 5.20 13.14
CA SER A 82 0.05 6.33 13.59
C SER A 82 -1.44 5.98 13.64
N ARG A 83 -1.89 5.02 12.84
CA ARG A 83 -3.29 4.57 12.82
C ARG A 83 -3.57 3.47 13.83
N GLU A 84 -2.66 2.51 13.98
CA GLU A 84 -2.78 1.46 15.00
C GLU A 84 -2.91 2.08 16.41
N LYS A 85 -2.11 3.12 16.68
CA LYS A 85 -2.14 3.88 17.94
C LYS A 85 -3.43 4.66 18.19
N ASN A 86 -4.21 4.95 17.15
CA ASN A 86 -5.50 5.63 17.28
C ASN A 86 -6.68 4.65 17.54
N THR A 87 -6.39 3.35 17.56
CA THR A 87 -7.34 2.27 17.86
C THR A 87 -7.15 1.65 19.25
N ALA A 88 -6.23 2.19 20.05
CA ALA A 88 -5.91 1.76 21.41
C ALA A 88 -6.50 2.69 22.48
#